data_AF-A0A6A5HRJ7-F1
#
_entry.id   AF-A0A6A5HRJ7-F1
#
_cell.length_a   1.000
_cell.length_b   1.000
_cell.length_c   1.000
_cell.angle_alpha   90.00
_cell.angle_beta   90.00
_cell.angle_gamma   90.00
#
_symmetry.space_group_name_H-M   'P 1'
#
loop_
_entity.id
_entity.type
_entity.pdbx_description
1 polymer ?
#
loop_
_entity_poly.entity_id
_entity_poly.type
_entity_poly.pdbx_seq_one_letter_code
_entity_poly.pdbx_strand_id
1 'polypeptide(L)'
;MFLRVFIFYHLIFEVLSITKIISINGEVESGPVPTSVDSDTDCPTSCYFNSDCMLASLATSGQCFLYLFSALTTGLKIAKSTETTESIVYFKVTSSDDTCSPELNNTNLIFASENGYTYKWEYTKEGFSFPRCRDGWKQFDRSSGVSVCMTAVGLGNTNKVNAQSACQKLSGMLIGLETQVEAQWMWDQIKIQKGYEGGNYWLAGERINNPGASGCKTTDFLIKWSDDGMTKGVAITKNTNVSNLSCTDGK
;
A
#
# COMPACT_ATOMS: atom_id res chain seq x y z
N MET A 1 44.01 -34.46 14.26
CA MET A 1 43.14 -33.90 13.22
C MET A 1 42.05 -33.10 13.92
N PHE A 2 42.22 -31.78 14.05
CA PHE A 2 41.29 -30.92 14.80
C PHE A 2 40.14 -30.47 13.89
N LEU A 3 38.92 -30.84 14.26
CA LEU A 3 37.69 -30.40 13.60
C LEU A 3 37.40 -28.95 14.01
N ARG A 4 37.65 -27.98 13.12
CA ARG A 4 37.25 -26.59 13.31
C ARG A 4 35.78 -26.44 12.94
N VAL A 5 34.90 -26.35 13.94
CA VAL A 5 33.50 -25.94 13.76
C VAL A 5 33.49 -24.42 13.63
N PHE A 6 33.27 -23.91 12.42
CA PHE A 6 32.98 -22.50 12.20
C PHE A 6 31.48 -22.28 12.37
N ILE A 7 31.07 -21.81 13.56
CA ILE A 7 29.72 -21.29 13.78
C ILE A 7 29.68 -19.89 13.15
N PHE A 8 29.18 -19.80 11.91
CA PHE A 8 28.78 -18.52 11.33
C PHE A 8 27.52 -18.04 12.06
N TYR A 9 27.70 -17.30 13.14
CA TYR A 9 26.64 -16.50 13.75
C TYR A 9 26.31 -15.39 12.74
N HIS A 10 25.33 -15.61 11.86
CA HIS A 10 24.66 -14.52 11.16
C HIS A 10 23.94 -13.68 12.22
N LEU A 11 24.66 -12.70 12.78
CA LEU A 11 24.07 -11.56 13.46
C LEU A 11 23.26 -10.81 12.40
N ILE A 12 22.00 -11.23 12.23
CA ILE A 12 20.97 -10.38 11.65
C ILE A 12 20.88 -9.23 12.64
N PHE A 13 21.49 -8.09 12.30
CA PHE A 13 21.19 -6.84 12.97
C PHE A 13 19.70 -6.57 12.70
N GLU A 14 18.84 -7.03 13.58
CA GLU A 14 17.48 -6.51 13.66
C GLU A 14 17.62 -5.05 14.02
N VAL A 15 17.41 -4.17 13.03
CA VAL A 15 17.29 -2.74 13.28
C VAL A 15 16.05 -2.59 14.17
N LEU A 16 16.27 -2.37 15.46
CA LEU A 16 15.19 -2.16 16.42
C LEU A 16 14.43 -0.90 15.98
N SER A 17 13.21 -1.12 15.50
CA SER A 17 12.34 -0.03 15.09
C SER A 17 11.66 0.56 16.33
N ILE A 18 11.79 1.87 16.52
CA ILE A 18 11.32 2.58 17.70
C ILE A 18 10.02 3.29 17.34
N THR A 19 8.96 3.08 18.11
CA THR A 19 7.71 3.83 17.99
C THR A 19 7.84 5.17 18.69
N LYS A 20 7.40 6.24 18.02
CA LYS A 20 7.46 7.63 18.50
C LYS A 20 6.15 8.33 18.23
N ILE A 21 5.87 9.37 19.02
CA ILE A 21 4.82 10.34 18.74
C ILE A 21 5.48 11.65 18.29
N ILE A 22 5.04 12.17 17.15
CA ILE A 22 5.50 13.47 16.64
C ILE A 22 4.30 14.38 16.47
N SER A 23 4.39 15.65 16.90
CA SER A 23 3.29 16.60 16.82
C SER A 23 3.50 17.71 15.79
N ILE A 24 2.38 18.24 15.26
CA ILE A 24 2.30 19.49 14.51
C ILE A 24 1.10 20.31 14.96
N ASN A 25 1.13 21.60 14.65
CA ASN A 25 -0.10 22.39 14.57
C ASN A 25 -0.80 22.09 13.26
N GLY A 26 -2.09 21.75 13.34
CA GLY A 26 -2.87 21.39 12.17
C GLY A 26 -4.22 20.79 12.53
N GLU A 27 -5.00 20.50 11.50
CA GLU A 27 -6.35 19.95 11.63
C GLU A 27 -6.56 18.79 10.68
N VAL A 28 -7.35 17.80 11.11
CA VAL A 28 -7.75 16.68 10.26
C VAL A 28 -8.92 17.13 9.38
N GLU A 29 -8.67 17.32 8.08
CA GLU A 29 -9.69 17.77 7.12
C GLU A 29 -10.64 16.64 6.71
N SER A 30 -10.11 15.43 6.62
CA SER A 30 -10.88 14.25 6.20
C SER A 30 -10.23 12.99 6.74
N GLY A 31 -11.04 12.00 7.10
CA GLY A 31 -10.54 10.73 7.60
C GLY A 31 -11.66 9.81 8.07
N PRO A 32 -11.30 8.73 8.78
CA PRO A 32 -12.30 7.91 9.45
C PRO A 32 -12.98 8.70 10.57
N VAL A 33 -14.16 8.26 10.98
CA VAL A 33 -14.82 8.82 12.17
C VAL A 33 -13.90 8.57 13.38
N PRO A 34 -13.46 9.63 14.09
CA PRO A 34 -12.55 9.43 15.21
C PRO A 34 -13.25 8.88 16.44
N THR A 35 -12.47 8.23 17.29
CA THR A 35 -12.89 7.84 18.64
C THR A 35 -12.53 8.94 19.62
N SER A 36 -13.52 9.48 20.33
CA SER A 36 -13.28 10.44 21.41
C SER A 36 -12.67 9.74 22.62
N VAL A 37 -11.71 10.39 23.27
CA VAL A 37 -11.10 9.93 24.53
C VAL A 37 -11.30 10.99 25.60
N ASP A 38 -11.68 10.55 26.79
CA ASP A 38 -11.84 11.43 27.94
C ASP A 38 -10.47 12.00 28.36
N SER A 39 -10.45 13.30 28.68
CA SER A 39 -9.25 14.11 28.91
C SER A 39 -8.36 13.67 30.07
N ASP A 40 -8.81 12.72 30.89
CA ASP A 40 -8.05 12.18 32.02
C ASP A 40 -6.78 11.42 31.58
N THR A 41 -6.69 11.07 30.29
CA THR A 41 -5.49 10.50 29.66
C THR A 41 -4.86 11.47 28.66
N ASP A 42 -3.54 11.62 28.74
CA ASP A 42 -2.75 12.40 27.80
C ASP A 42 -2.96 11.88 26.35
N CYS A 43 -3.50 12.72 25.47
CA CYS A 43 -3.92 12.37 24.11
C CYS A 43 -2.86 11.60 23.29
N PRO A 44 -1.58 12.04 23.22
CA PRO A 44 -0.49 11.28 22.60
C PRO A 44 -0.27 9.91 23.25
N THR A 45 -0.40 9.80 24.57
CA THR A 45 -0.19 8.56 25.32
C THR A 45 -1.25 7.51 24.97
N SER A 46 -2.52 7.93 24.86
CA SER A 46 -3.62 7.06 24.44
C SER A 46 -3.40 6.49 23.04
N CYS A 47 -2.88 7.29 22.09
CA CYS A 47 -2.51 6.78 20.77
C CYS A 47 -1.27 5.89 20.78
N TYR A 48 -0.27 6.24 21.59
CA TYR A 48 0.98 5.48 21.69
C TYR A 48 0.72 4.02 22.10
N PHE A 49 -0.12 3.80 23.11
CA PHE A 49 -0.44 2.45 23.60
C PHE A 49 -1.51 1.73 22.78
N ASN A 50 -2.31 2.44 22.00
CA ASN A 50 -3.26 1.81 21.08
C ASN A 50 -2.54 1.40 19.80
N SER A 51 -2.38 0.10 19.58
CA SER A 51 -1.69 -0.49 18.43
C SER A 51 -2.35 -0.18 17.08
N ASP A 52 -3.64 0.10 17.06
CA ASP A 52 -4.41 0.46 15.86
C ASP A 52 -4.48 1.99 15.64
N CYS A 53 -4.06 2.80 16.62
CA CYS A 53 -4.04 4.26 16.46
C CYS A 53 -2.88 4.72 15.57
N MET A 54 -3.21 5.42 14.49
CA MET A 54 -2.21 6.04 13.59
C MET A 54 -1.95 7.50 13.93
N LEU A 55 -2.99 8.18 14.39
CA LEU A 55 -3.03 9.62 14.57
C LEU A 55 -3.94 9.96 15.75
N ALA A 56 -3.58 10.99 16.51
CA ALA A 56 -4.49 11.64 17.44
C ALA A 56 -4.58 13.15 17.14
N SER A 57 -5.69 13.77 17.47
CA SER A 57 -5.83 15.23 17.43
C SER A 57 -6.36 15.75 18.76
N LEU A 58 -5.73 16.79 19.28
CA LEU A 58 -6.19 17.57 20.42
C LEU A 58 -6.78 18.87 19.89
N ALA A 59 -8.10 19.00 20.02
CA ALA A 59 -8.81 20.22 19.65
C ALA A 59 -8.47 21.36 20.62
N THR A 60 -8.65 22.60 20.18
CA THR A 60 -8.48 23.80 21.01
C THR A 60 -9.39 23.83 22.24
N SER A 61 -10.51 23.09 22.20
CA SER A 61 -11.40 22.88 23.35
C SER A 61 -10.85 21.93 24.42
N GLY A 62 -9.72 21.26 24.15
CA GLY A 62 -9.16 20.20 24.99
C GLY A 62 -9.68 18.79 24.66
N GLN A 63 -10.58 18.65 23.70
CA GLN A 63 -11.11 17.34 23.31
C GLN A 63 -10.06 16.53 22.54
N CYS A 64 -9.83 15.27 22.95
CA CYS A 64 -8.94 14.35 22.27
C CYS A 64 -9.71 13.38 21.37
N PHE A 65 -9.18 13.16 20.17
CA PHE A 65 -9.71 12.25 19.16
C PHE A 65 -8.62 11.33 18.64
N LEU A 66 -8.91 10.03 18.56
CA LEU A 66 -8.02 9.02 17.97
C LEU A 66 -8.54 8.57 16.61
N TYR A 67 -7.64 8.45 15.64
CA TYR A 67 -7.93 7.94 14.30
C TYR A 67 -7.26 6.58 14.13
N LEU A 68 -8.09 5.57 13.93
CA LEU A 68 -7.69 4.16 13.91
C LEU A 68 -7.47 3.67 12.48
N PHE A 69 -6.45 2.82 12.29
CA PHE A 69 -6.12 2.21 10.99
C PHE A 69 -7.25 1.32 10.51
N SER A 70 -7.82 0.49 11.39
CA SER A 70 -8.95 -0.39 11.05
C SER A 70 -10.21 0.36 10.58
N ALA A 71 -10.39 1.62 10.98
CA ALA A 71 -11.54 2.44 10.61
C ALA A 71 -11.38 3.15 9.26
N LEU A 72 -10.20 3.05 8.63
CA LEU A 72 -9.84 3.80 7.43
C LEU A 72 -10.65 3.35 6.20
N THR A 73 -11.76 4.03 5.94
CA THR A 73 -12.58 3.85 4.74
C THR A 73 -12.34 4.93 3.69
N THR A 74 -11.79 6.07 4.10
CA THR A 74 -11.42 7.24 3.29
C THR A 74 -9.92 7.52 3.43
N GLY A 75 -9.32 8.29 2.51
CA GLY A 75 -7.93 8.74 2.74
C GLY A 75 -7.91 9.75 3.90
N LEU A 76 -6.94 9.63 4.80
CA LEU A 76 -6.77 10.57 5.91
C LEU A 76 -5.91 11.75 5.44
N LYS A 77 -6.38 12.98 5.66
CA LYS A 77 -5.70 14.23 5.27
C LYS A 77 -5.63 15.18 6.45
N ILE A 78 -4.49 15.83 6.59
CA ILE A 78 -4.20 16.79 7.64
C ILE A 78 -3.70 18.07 6.98
N ALA A 79 -4.36 19.19 7.28
CA ALA A 79 -3.87 20.52 6.93
C ALA A 79 -2.83 20.95 7.95
N LYS A 80 -1.67 21.42 7.49
CA LYS A 80 -0.65 22.02 8.35
C LYS A 80 -1.00 23.48 8.59
N SER A 81 -0.84 23.95 9.82
CA SER A 81 -0.94 25.37 10.14
C SER A 81 0.36 25.96 10.66
N THR A 82 0.52 27.26 10.42
CA THR A 82 1.58 28.09 10.97
C THR A 82 1.17 28.78 12.26
N GLU A 83 -0.12 28.81 12.60
CA GLU A 83 -0.66 29.46 13.79
C GLU A 83 -0.54 28.52 15.00
N THR A 84 -0.07 29.05 16.13
CA THR A 84 0.13 28.28 17.38
C THR A 84 -1.13 28.14 18.23
N THR A 85 -2.23 28.80 17.82
CA THR A 85 -3.53 28.77 18.50
C THR A 85 -4.47 27.68 17.96
N GLU A 86 -4.00 26.87 17.01
CA GLU A 86 -4.80 25.83 16.38
C GLU A 86 -4.68 24.47 17.09
N SER A 87 -5.51 23.53 16.67
CA SER A 87 -5.47 22.14 17.12
C SER A 87 -4.08 21.53 16.92
N ILE A 88 -3.72 20.58 17.79
CA ILE A 88 -2.47 19.83 17.69
C ILE A 88 -2.78 18.44 17.14
N VAL A 89 -2.01 18.00 16.16
CA VAL A 89 -2.09 16.67 15.59
C VAL A 89 -0.84 15.89 15.97
N TYR A 90 -1.02 14.65 16.43
CA TYR A 90 0.02 13.73 16.87
C TYR A 90 0.06 12.52 15.94
N PHE A 91 1.17 12.33 15.24
CA PHE A 91 1.45 11.17 14.40
C PHE A 91 2.11 10.08 15.21
N LYS A 92 1.57 8.87 15.16
CA LYS A 92 2.27 7.68 15.61
C LYS A 92 3.15 7.17 14.48
N VAL A 93 4.45 7.18 14.71
CA VAL A 93 5.44 6.83 13.69
C VAL A 93 6.46 5.82 14.20
N THR A 94 7.09 5.14 13.28
CA THR A 94 8.15 4.18 13.51
C THR A 94 9.42 4.70 12.86
N SER A 95 10.51 4.78 13.62
CA SER A 95 11.81 5.27 13.16
C SER A 95 12.93 4.31 13.58
N SER A 96 13.95 4.19 12.74
CA SER A 96 15.21 3.51 13.10
C SER A 96 16.17 4.42 13.87
N ASP A 97 15.88 5.72 13.95
CA ASP A 97 16.69 6.70 14.66
C ASP A 97 16.00 7.14 15.95
N ASP A 98 16.74 7.11 17.05
CA ASP A 98 16.32 7.58 18.37
C ASP A 98 16.41 9.11 18.51
N THR A 99 17.02 9.83 17.57
CA THR A 99 17.00 11.30 17.59
C THR A 99 15.60 11.86 17.29
N CYS A 100 15.20 12.86 18.08
CA CYS A 100 14.02 13.68 17.82
C CYS A 100 14.49 14.98 17.17
N SER A 101 14.53 15.02 15.84
CA SER A 101 14.81 16.28 15.15
C SER A 101 13.61 17.23 15.28
N PRO A 102 13.81 18.49 15.71
CA PRO A 102 12.73 19.45 15.95
C PRO A 102 12.07 19.96 14.66
N GLU A 103 12.70 19.76 13.51
CA GLU A 103 12.14 20.10 12.22
C GLU A 103 11.53 18.86 11.56
N LEU A 104 10.20 18.88 11.37
CA LEU A 104 9.48 18.01 10.43
C LEU A 104 9.77 18.38 8.97
N ASN A 105 11.03 18.71 8.67
CA ASN A 105 11.47 19.07 7.35
C ASN A 105 11.83 17.77 6.62
N ASN A 106 10.91 17.30 5.79
CA ASN A 106 11.07 16.15 4.88
C ASN A 106 11.18 14.77 5.55
N THR A 107 10.71 14.62 6.80
CA THR A 107 10.76 13.33 7.49
C THR A 107 9.79 12.33 6.85
N ASN A 108 10.32 11.17 6.45
CA ASN A 108 9.50 10.02 6.04
C ASN A 108 8.76 9.51 7.28
N LEU A 109 7.60 10.09 7.61
CA LEU A 109 6.76 9.57 8.68
C LEU A 109 6.23 8.21 8.21
N ILE A 110 6.51 7.17 8.98
CA ILE A 110 6.12 5.80 8.66
C ILE A 110 5.27 5.30 9.81
N PHE A 111 4.08 4.81 9.54
CA PHE A 111 3.28 4.04 10.49
C PHE A 111 3.53 2.55 10.25
N ALA A 112 3.74 1.78 11.32
CA ALA A 112 3.78 0.33 11.25
C ALA A 112 2.50 -0.25 11.88
N SER A 113 1.77 -1.06 11.12
CA SER A 113 0.61 -1.80 11.65
C SER A 113 1.06 -3.04 12.43
N GLU A 114 0.15 -3.61 13.23
CA GLU A 114 0.42 -4.80 14.06
C GLU A 114 0.97 -6.01 13.27
N ASN A 115 0.59 -6.14 12.00
CA ASN A 115 1.06 -7.21 11.12
C ASN A 115 2.43 -6.94 10.49
N GLY A 116 3.13 -5.87 10.89
CA GLY A 116 4.46 -5.52 10.43
C GLY A 116 4.53 -4.81 9.08
N TYR A 117 3.38 -4.48 8.46
CA TYR A 117 3.37 -3.64 7.26
C TYR A 117 3.60 -2.18 7.61
N THR A 118 4.33 -1.48 6.74
CA THR A 118 4.61 -0.06 6.88
C THR A 118 3.79 0.77 5.90
N TYR A 119 3.44 1.97 6.32
CA TYR A 119 2.67 2.96 5.57
C TYR A 119 3.35 4.30 5.71
N LYS A 120 3.89 4.79 4.60
CA LYS A 120 4.60 6.06 4.53
C LYS A 120 3.61 7.18 4.28
N TRP A 121 3.53 8.12 5.21
CA TRP A 121 2.78 9.36 5.00
C TRP A 121 3.35 10.13 3.81
N GLU A 122 2.46 10.65 2.99
CA GLU A 122 2.78 11.61 1.95
C GLU A 122 2.74 13.01 2.56
N TYR A 123 3.70 13.85 2.17
CA TYR A 123 3.84 15.21 2.68
C TYR A 123 3.92 16.20 1.52
N THR A 124 3.19 17.30 1.67
CA THR A 124 3.26 18.48 0.79
C THR A 124 3.37 19.74 1.65
N LYS A 125 3.53 20.91 1.01
CA LYS A 125 3.51 22.18 1.74
C LYS A 125 2.19 22.44 2.46
N GLU A 126 1.10 21.87 1.96
CA GLU A 126 -0.27 22.07 2.47
C GLU A 126 -0.55 21.14 3.67
N GLY A 127 0.20 20.05 3.81
CA GLY A 127 0.06 19.15 4.95
C GLY A 127 0.42 17.70 4.64
N PHE A 128 -0.29 16.76 5.26
CA PHE A 128 0.01 15.34 5.23
C PHE A 128 -1.18 14.51 4.74
N SER A 129 -0.92 13.44 4.01
CA SER A 129 -1.92 12.43 3.65
C SER A 129 -1.44 11.03 3.97
N PHE A 130 -2.34 10.21 4.52
CA PHE A 130 -2.08 8.80 4.78
C PHE A 130 -2.50 7.96 3.58
N PRO A 131 -1.59 7.18 2.97
CA PRO A 131 -1.99 6.27 1.91
C PRO A 131 -2.80 5.10 2.49
N ARG A 132 -3.81 4.63 1.76
CA ARG A 132 -4.51 3.39 2.17
C ARG A 132 -3.69 2.13 1.87
N CYS A 133 -2.77 2.23 0.92
CA CYS A 133 -1.92 1.11 0.53
C CYS A 133 -0.61 1.16 1.31
N ARG A 134 -0.17 -0.03 1.75
CA ARG A 134 1.14 -0.19 2.38
C ARG A 134 2.28 0.15 1.42
N ASP A 135 3.46 0.35 1.97
CA ASP A 135 4.64 0.76 1.22
C ASP A 135 4.97 -0.19 0.06
N GLY A 136 5.27 0.39 -1.10
CA GLY A 136 5.51 -0.36 -2.33
C GLY A 136 4.25 -0.86 -3.05
N TRP A 137 3.05 -0.52 -2.55
CA TRP A 137 1.78 -0.81 -3.19
C TRP A 137 1.15 0.48 -3.70
N LYS A 138 0.65 0.47 -4.93
CA LYS A 138 -0.03 1.60 -5.57
C LYS A 138 -1.54 1.45 -5.44
N GLN A 139 -2.21 2.51 -4.99
CA GLN A 139 -3.67 2.58 -4.96
C GLN A 139 -4.23 2.87 -6.36
N PHE A 140 -5.35 2.22 -6.68
CA PHE A 140 -6.22 2.57 -7.80
C PHE A 140 -7.66 2.63 -7.32
N ASP A 141 -8.31 3.76 -7.56
CA ASP A 141 -9.74 3.93 -7.30
C ASP A 141 -10.51 3.61 -8.58
N ARG A 142 -11.39 2.61 -8.51
CA ARG A 142 -12.18 2.15 -9.66
C ARG A 142 -13.54 2.82 -9.68
N SER A 143 -14.07 3.04 -10.88
CA SER A 143 -15.41 3.62 -11.07
C SER A 143 -16.54 2.76 -10.49
N SER A 144 -16.27 1.48 -10.21
CA SER A 144 -17.19 0.57 -9.52
C SER A 144 -17.34 0.88 -8.01
N GLY A 145 -16.59 1.85 -7.48
CA GLY A 145 -16.57 2.20 -6.05
C GLY A 145 -15.61 1.34 -5.22
N VAL A 146 -14.87 0.43 -5.86
CA VAL A 146 -13.85 -0.41 -5.22
C VAL A 146 -12.47 0.24 -5.40
N SER A 147 -11.72 0.40 -4.31
CA SER A 147 -10.31 0.77 -4.38
C SER A 147 -9.44 -0.48 -4.21
N VAL A 148 -8.37 -0.60 -5.00
CA VAL A 148 -7.42 -1.73 -4.91
C VAL A 148 -6.00 -1.22 -4.68
N CYS A 149 -5.22 -2.01 -3.95
CA CYS A 149 -3.78 -1.80 -3.81
C CYS A 149 -3.07 -2.84 -4.68
N MET A 150 -2.15 -2.40 -5.53
CA MET A 150 -1.46 -3.26 -6.48
C MET A 150 0.06 -3.16 -6.29
N THR A 151 0.75 -4.29 -6.37
CA THR A 151 2.21 -4.35 -6.50
C THR A 151 2.60 -5.34 -7.59
N ALA A 152 3.81 -5.21 -8.10
CA ALA A 152 4.34 -6.07 -9.15
C ALA A 152 5.35 -7.07 -8.58
N VAL A 153 5.06 -8.36 -8.67
CA VAL A 153 5.94 -9.42 -8.15
C VAL A 153 6.79 -10.01 -9.28
N GLY A 154 8.09 -9.79 -9.19
CA GLY A 154 9.07 -10.32 -10.13
C GLY A 154 9.36 -11.80 -9.87
N LEU A 155 8.71 -12.69 -10.61
CA LEU A 155 9.04 -14.11 -10.67
C LEU A 155 9.67 -14.38 -12.03
N GLY A 156 10.64 -15.29 -12.13
CA GLY A 156 11.15 -15.72 -13.44
C GLY A 156 10.05 -16.40 -14.28
N ASN A 157 10.44 -17.23 -15.25
CA ASN A 157 9.45 -18.07 -15.94
C ASN A 157 8.73 -18.96 -14.91
N THR A 158 7.41 -18.80 -14.77
CA THR A 158 6.59 -19.48 -13.77
C THR A 158 5.17 -19.70 -14.29
N ASN A 159 4.37 -20.51 -13.58
CA ASN A 159 2.96 -20.74 -13.89
C ASN A 159 2.03 -19.92 -12.97
N LYS A 160 0.73 -19.84 -13.33
CA LYS A 160 -0.28 -19.08 -12.58
C LYS A 160 -0.40 -19.53 -11.12
N VAL A 161 -0.32 -20.83 -10.85
CA VAL A 161 -0.42 -21.40 -9.49
C VAL A 161 0.70 -20.86 -8.60
N ASN A 162 1.93 -20.88 -9.09
CA ASN A 162 3.09 -20.35 -8.38
C ASN A 162 3.02 -18.82 -8.24
N ALA A 163 2.51 -18.11 -9.25
CA ALA A 163 2.30 -16.67 -9.17
C ALA A 163 1.26 -16.30 -8.09
N GLN A 164 0.14 -17.03 -8.03
CA GLN A 164 -0.86 -16.87 -6.97
C GLN A 164 -0.27 -17.16 -5.58
N SER A 165 0.53 -18.23 -5.44
CA SER A 165 1.21 -18.53 -4.17
C SER A 165 2.16 -17.41 -3.74
N ALA A 166 2.88 -16.78 -4.68
CA ALA A 166 3.73 -15.65 -4.37
C ALA A 166 2.93 -14.41 -3.91
N CYS A 167 1.78 -14.12 -4.54
CA CYS A 167 0.89 -13.05 -4.08
C CYS A 167 0.33 -13.34 -2.68
N GLN A 168 -0.05 -14.58 -2.38
CA GLN A 168 -0.55 -15.00 -1.07
C GLN A 168 0.48 -14.87 0.05
N LYS A 169 1.77 -15.11 -0.23
CA LYS A 169 2.85 -14.86 0.74
C LYS A 169 2.98 -13.39 1.12
N LEU A 170 2.47 -12.50 0.29
CA LEU A 170 2.37 -11.07 0.56
C LEU A 170 0.99 -10.70 1.13
N SER A 171 0.17 -11.65 1.58
CA SER A 171 -1.22 -11.39 1.99
C SER A 171 -2.05 -10.69 0.90
N GLY A 172 -1.76 -11.00 -0.36
CA GLY A 172 -2.50 -10.53 -1.52
C GLY A 172 -2.99 -11.69 -2.38
N MET A 173 -3.50 -11.35 -3.56
CA MET A 173 -3.92 -12.31 -4.57
C MET A 173 -3.59 -11.77 -5.96
N LEU A 174 -3.64 -12.62 -6.98
CA LEU A 174 -3.65 -12.13 -8.36
C LEU A 174 -4.84 -11.20 -8.53
N ILE A 175 -4.61 -10.05 -9.17
CA ILE A 175 -5.63 -9.03 -9.41
C ILE A 175 -6.10 -9.10 -10.86
N GLY A 176 -7.36 -8.74 -11.09
CA GLY A 176 -7.85 -8.38 -12.40
C GLY A 176 -7.57 -6.93 -12.77
N LEU A 177 -7.80 -6.61 -14.05
CA LEU A 177 -7.61 -5.26 -14.59
C LEU A 177 -8.97 -4.66 -14.94
N GLU A 178 -9.26 -3.48 -14.39
CA GLU A 178 -10.51 -2.76 -14.63
C GLU A 178 -10.28 -1.52 -15.53
N THR A 179 -9.16 -0.83 -15.39
CA THR A 179 -8.92 0.46 -16.06
C THR A 179 -7.67 0.47 -16.95
N GLN A 180 -7.64 1.40 -17.92
CA GLN A 180 -6.46 1.62 -18.75
C GLN A 180 -5.27 2.15 -17.95
N VAL A 181 -5.52 2.91 -16.89
CA VAL A 181 -4.48 3.46 -16.02
C VAL A 181 -3.79 2.34 -15.23
N GLU A 182 -4.55 1.37 -14.71
CA GLU A 182 -4.02 0.17 -14.07
C GLU A 182 -3.12 -0.61 -15.03
N ALA A 183 -3.59 -0.84 -16.26
CA ALA A 183 -2.86 -1.62 -17.25
C ALA A 183 -1.59 -0.91 -17.75
N GLN A 184 -1.64 0.41 -17.93
CA GLN A 184 -0.45 1.20 -18.27
C GLN A 184 0.58 1.14 -17.16
N TRP A 185 0.16 1.28 -15.90
CA TRP A 185 1.07 1.17 -14.76
C TRP A 185 1.74 -0.21 -14.70
N MET A 186 1.00 -1.30 -14.93
CA MET A 186 1.59 -2.65 -14.99
C MET A 186 2.66 -2.76 -16.08
N TRP A 187 2.43 -2.20 -17.27
CA TRP A 187 3.44 -2.17 -18.33
C TRP A 187 4.70 -1.43 -17.91
N ASP A 188 4.54 -0.32 -17.22
CA ASP A 188 5.69 0.44 -16.73
C ASP A 188 6.45 -0.37 -15.66
N GLN A 189 5.77 -1.16 -14.83
CA GLN A 189 6.44 -2.10 -13.92
C GLN A 189 7.20 -3.21 -14.66
N ILE A 190 6.65 -3.76 -15.75
CA ILE A 190 7.36 -4.74 -16.60
C ILE A 190 8.66 -4.13 -17.13
N LYS A 191 8.59 -2.92 -17.68
CA LYS A 191 9.77 -2.21 -18.20
C LYS A 191 10.81 -1.96 -17.11
N ILE A 192 10.38 -1.55 -15.91
CA ILE A 192 11.28 -1.32 -14.78
C ILE A 192 11.97 -2.62 -14.34
N GLN A 193 11.24 -3.74 -14.28
CA GLN A 193 11.76 -5.00 -13.75
C GLN A 193 12.53 -5.85 -14.77
N LYS A 194 12.21 -5.74 -16.07
CA LYS A 194 12.72 -6.62 -17.14
C LYS A 194 13.32 -5.89 -18.34
N GLY A 195 13.29 -4.56 -18.36
CA GLY A 195 13.76 -3.77 -19.49
C GLY A 195 12.85 -3.86 -20.72
N TYR A 196 13.35 -3.37 -21.87
CA TYR A 196 12.60 -3.28 -23.13
C TYR A 196 12.40 -4.64 -23.83
N GLU A 197 13.12 -5.69 -23.42
CA GLU A 197 13.03 -7.04 -24.01
C GLU A 197 11.73 -7.79 -23.62
N GLY A 198 10.92 -7.19 -22.75
CA GLY A 198 9.56 -7.61 -22.50
C GLY A 198 9.42 -8.77 -21.50
N GLY A 199 8.17 -8.97 -21.08
CA GLY A 199 7.74 -9.96 -20.09
C GLY A 199 6.23 -9.83 -19.92
N ASN A 200 5.62 -10.78 -19.21
CA ASN A 200 4.18 -10.76 -18.92
C ASN A 200 3.96 -10.99 -17.43
N TYR A 201 2.93 -10.36 -16.88
CA TYR A 201 2.42 -10.74 -15.56
C TYR A 201 1.27 -11.73 -15.69
N TRP A 202 1.20 -12.65 -14.73
CA TRP A 202 0.00 -13.42 -14.46
C TRP A 202 -1.04 -12.51 -13.82
N LEU A 203 -2.29 -12.62 -14.26
CA LEU A 203 -3.44 -11.92 -13.71
C LEU A 203 -4.46 -12.92 -13.15
N ALA A 204 -5.43 -12.44 -12.38
CA ALA A 204 -6.53 -13.27 -11.90
C ALA A 204 -7.34 -13.85 -13.08
N GLY A 205 -7.57 -13.00 -14.07
CA GLY A 205 -8.33 -13.33 -15.26
C GLY A 205 -7.62 -14.33 -16.15
N GLU A 206 -8.36 -15.35 -16.56
CA GLU A 206 -7.96 -16.27 -17.61
C GLU A 206 -8.65 -15.92 -18.92
N ARG A 207 -7.89 -15.98 -20.00
CA ARG A 207 -8.44 -15.86 -21.35
C ARG A 207 -9.11 -17.19 -21.69
N ILE A 208 -10.40 -17.14 -21.99
CA ILE A 208 -11.09 -18.26 -22.62
C ILE A 208 -10.89 -18.10 -24.13
N ASN A 209 -10.12 -19.00 -24.73
CA ASN A 209 -9.91 -19.00 -26.18
C ASN A 209 -11.26 -19.23 -26.88
N ASN A 210 -11.62 -18.34 -27.81
CA ASN A 210 -12.62 -18.68 -28.82
C ASN A 210 -12.03 -19.81 -29.70
N PRO A 211 -12.78 -20.88 -29.99
CA PRO A 211 -12.31 -21.93 -30.89
C PRO A 211 -11.84 -21.32 -32.23
N GLY A 212 -10.56 -21.50 -32.57
CA GLY A 212 -9.96 -20.99 -33.82
C GLY A 212 -9.14 -19.69 -33.70
N ALA A 213 -9.11 -19.01 -32.56
CA ALA A 213 -8.20 -17.89 -32.33
C ALA A 213 -6.83 -18.40 -31.84
N SER A 214 -5.75 -18.07 -32.56
CA SER A 214 -4.36 -18.38 -32.17
C SER A 214 -3.53 -17.10 -32.01
N GLY A 215 -2.70 -17.09 -30.97
CA GLY A 215 -1.91 -15.93 -30.56
C GLY A 215 -2.78 -14.85 -29.90
N CYS A 216 -2.23 -14.17 -28.89
CA CYS A 216 -2.94 -13.13 -28.12
C CYS A 216 -3.12 -11.80 -28.89
N LYS A 217 -3.41 -11.91 -30.18
CA LYS A 217 -3.56 -10.81 -31.14
C LYS A 217 -5.02 -10.41 -31.37
N THR A 218 -5.99 -11.21 -30.94
CA THR A 218 -7.41 -10.91 -31.13
C THR A 218 -7.98 -10.10 -29.97
N THR A 219 -8.97 -9.25 -30.24
CA THR A 219 -9.72 -8.51 -29.21
C THR A 219 -10.86 -9.33 -28.60
N ASP A 220 -11.02 -10.57 -29.06
CA ASP A 220 -12.19 -11.44 -28.82
C ASP A 220 -11.94 -12.45 -27.68
N PHE A 221 -11.24 -12.02 -26.63
CA PHE A 221 -11.03 -12.86 -25.45
C PHE A 221 -12.11 -12.57 -24.40
N LEU A 222 -12.80 -13.62 -23.97
CA LEU A 222 -13.60 -13.58 -22.75
C LEU A 222 -12.64 -13.76 -21.58
N ILE A 223 -12.58 -12.76 -20.69
CA ILE A 223 -11.87 -12.91 -19.42
C ILE A 223 -12.89 -13.23 -18.34
N LYS A 224 -12.64 -14.33 -17.63
CA LYS A 224 -13.35 -14.64 -16.40
C LYS A 224 -12.48 -14.15 -15.23
N TRP A 225 -12.87 -13.02 -14.63
CA TRP A 225 -12.22 -12.50 -13.41
C TRP A 225 -12.70 -13.23 -12.13
N SER A 226 -13.21 -14.47 -12.24
CA SER A 226 -13.90 -15.16 -11.12
C SER A 226 -13.07 -15.35 -9.87
N ASP A 227 -11.75 -15.13 -9.98
CA ASP A 227 -10.80 -15.52 -8.97
C ASP A 227 -10.48 -14.37 -8.01
N ASP A 228 -10.79 -13.10 -8.34
CA ASP A 228 -10.48 -11.94 -7.47
C ASP A 228 -11.67 -11.31 -6.74
N GLY A 229 -12.90 -11.53 -7.22
CA GLY A 229 -14.13 -11.00 -6.61
C GLY A 229 -14.26 -9.46 -6.61
N MET A 230 -13.30 -8.74 -7.20
CA MET A 230 -13.15 -7.28 -7.08
C MET A 230 -13.07 -6.58 -8.44
N THR A 231 -12.77 -7.30 -9.52
CA THR A 231 -12.69 -6.72 -10.87
C THR A 231 -13.99 -6.90 -11.62
N LYS A 232 -14.56 -5.79 -12.12
CA LYS A 232 -15.74 -5.80 -12.97
C LYS A 232 -15.41 -5.29 -14.36
N GLY A 233 -16.09 -5.86 -15.35
CA GLY A 233 -15.98 -5.44 -16.74
C GLY A 233 -14.80 -6.04 -17.50
N VAL A 234 -14.90 -5.98 -18.82
CA VAL A 234 -13.91 -6.52 -19.78
C VAL A 234 -13.44 -5.45 -20.76
N ALA A 235 -13.70 -4.16 -20.49
CA ALA A 235 -13.38 -3.09 -21.42
C ALA A 235 -11.88 -3.02 -21.74
N ILE A 236 -11.04 -3.33 -20.75
CA ILE A 236 -9.58 -3.35 -20.91
C ILE A 236 -9.10 -4.45 -21.87
N THR A 237 -9.87 -5.52 -22.06
CA THR A 237 -9.49 -6.66 -22.92
C THR A 237 -9.56 -6.33 -24.40
N LYS A 238 -10.27 -5.25 -24.75
CA LYS A 238 -10.38 -4.71 -26.10
C LYS A 238 -9.20 -3.81 -26.48
N ASN A 239 -8.32 -3.47 -25.53
CA ASN A 239 -7.18 -2.63 -25.79
C ASN A 239 -5.99 -3.50 -26.24
N THR A 240 -5.61 -3.35 -27.51
CA THR A 240 -4.53 -4.11 -28.16
C THR A 240 -3.15 -3.84 -27.55
N ASN A 241 -2.97 -2.73 -26.82
CA ASN A 241 -1.71 -2.44 -26.14
C ASN A 241 -1.54 -3.23 -24.85
N VAL A 242 -2.61 -3.86 -24.33
CA VAL A 242 -2.62 -4.67 -23.11
C VAL A 242 -3.05 -6.11 -23.38
N SER A 243 -3.28 -6.46 -24.65
CA SER A 243 -3.74 -7.79 -25.08
C SER A 243 -2.73 -8.91 -24.81
N ASN A 244 -1.46 -8.56 -24.56
CA ASN A 244 -0.41 -9.53 -24.24
C ASN A 244 -0.27 -9.82 -22.73
N LEU A 245 -0.91 -9.03 -21.86
CA LEU A 245 -0.93 -9.31 -20.42
C LEU A 245 -1.71 -10.62 -20.16
N SER A 246 -1.14 -11.51 -19.32
CA SER A 246 -1.64 -12.87 -19.04
C SER A 246 -1.83 -13.75 -20.29
N CYS A 247 -0.93 -13.64 -21.28
CA CYS A 247 -0.90 -14.51 -22.46
C CYS A 247 0.08 -15.69 -22.26
N THR A 248 -0.42 -16.92 -22.38
CA THR A 248 0.39 -18.16 -22.31
C THR A 248 0.83 -18.67 -23.67
N ASP A 249 0.10 -18.34 -24.73
CA ASP A 249 0.23 -18.99 -26.05
C ASP A 249 1.30 -18.32 -26.94
N GLY A 250 2.36 -17.81 -26.32
CA GLY A 250 3.42 -17.05 -26.97
C GLY A 250 4.84 -17.53 -26.66
N LYS A 251 5.01 -18.77 -26.20
CA LYS A 251 6.29 -19.49 -26.20
C LYS A 251 6.10 -20.90 -26.71
#